data_AF-A0A356BUT0-F1
#
_entry.id   AF-A0A356BUT0-F1
#
_cell.length_a   1.000
_cell.length_b   1.000
_cell.length_c   1.000
_cell.angle_alpha   90.00
_cell.angle_beta   90.00
_cell.angle_gamma   90.00
#
_symmetry.space_group_name_H-M   'P 1'
#
loop_
_entity.id
_entity.type
_entity.pdbx_description
1 polymer ?
#
loop_
_entity_poly.entity_id
_entity_poly.type
_entity_poly.pdbx_seq_one_letter_code
_entity_poly.pdbx_strand_id
1 'polypeptide(L)'
;MNIFVLNCGSSSVKYKLYAMENEQVLAEGRVERIGQENAIITHQSTGKEKISKTMPILEHTVAIQESLNLLTHAEHGVIKSVNEIDA
;
A
#
# COMPACT_ATOMS: atom_id res chain seq x y z
N MET A 1 8.63 -14.79 -4.35
CA MET A 1 7.22 -14.98 -4.01
C MET A 1 6.81 -13.76 -3.22
N ASN A 2 6.02 -12.88 -3.80
CA ASN A 2 5.60 -11.65 -3.17
C ASN A 2 4.22 -11.82 -2.55
N ILE A 3 4.12 -11.63 -1.23
CA ILE A 3 2.87 -11.77 -0.48
C ILE A 3 2.39 -10.40 -0.02
N PHE A 4 1.19 -10.02 -0.44
CA PHE A 4 0.55 -8.76 -0.10
C PHE A 4 -0.38 -8.94 1.09
N VAL A 5 0.09 -8.52 2.27
CA VAL A 5 -0.66 -8.67 3.52
C VAL A 5 -1.45 -7.40 3.80
N LEU A 6 -2.76 -7.56 4.01
CA LEU A 6 -3.68 -6.51 4.40
C LEU A 6 -4.18 -6.70 5.83
N ASN A 7 -4.22 -5.61 6.60
CA ASN A 7 -4.94 -5.52 7.87
C ASN A 7 -5.99 -4.41 7.75
N CYS A 8 -7.25 -4.82 7.57
CA CYS A 8 -8.38 -3.91 7.37
C CYS A 8 -9.10 -3.66 8.70
N GLY A 9 -9.04 -2.42 9.18
CA GLY A 9 -9.88 -1.92 10.27
C GLY A 9 -11.13 -1.22 9.74
N SER A 10 -11.98 -0.70 10.64
CA SER A 10 -13.24 -0.02 10.26
C SER A 10 -13.03 1.25 9.43
N SER A 11 -11.94 2.00 9.68
CA SER A 11 -11.63 3.26 8.98
C SER A 11 -10.17 3.34 8.53
N SER A 12 -9.49 2.19 8.45
CA SER A 12 -8.10 2.14 8.00
C SER A 12 -7.76 0.81 7.33
N VAL A 13 -6.74 0.84 6.48
CA VAL A 13 -6.09 -0.35 5.92
C VAL A 13 -4.59 -0.18 6.14
N LYS A 14 -3.94 -1.15 6.79
CA LYS A 14 -2.48 -1.25 6.80
C LYS A 14 -2.07 -2.35 5.84
N TYR A 15 -0.96 -2.16 5.15
CA TYR A 15 -0.48 -3.16 4.20
C TYR A 15 1.03 -3.30 4.21
N LYS A 16 1.49 -4.48 3.82
CA LYS A 16 2.89 -4.79 3.54
C LYS A 16 3.00 -5.71 2.33
N LEU A 17 4.03 -5.52 1.53
CA LEU A 17 4.45 -6.47 0.51
C LEU A 17 5.74 -7.15 0.99
N TYR A 18 5.71 -8.47 1.13
CA TYR A 18 6.85 -9.27 1.55
C TYR A 18 7.46 -10.02 0.38
N ALA A 19 8.79 -10.05 0.27
CA ALA A 19 9.51 -11.07 -0.50
C ALA A 19 9.75 -12.27 0.43
N MET A 20 9.08 -13.39 0.18
CA MET A 20 9.11 -14.55 1.08
C MET A 20 10.35 -15.43 0.93
N GLU A 21 11.20 -15.19 -0.07
CA GLU A 21 12.51 -15.85 -0.18
C GLU A 21 13.38 -15.62 1.06
N ASN A 22 13.25 -14.44 1.68
CA ASN A 22 14.05 -14.02 2.83
C ASN A 22 13.24 -13.24 3.88
N GLU A 23 11.89 -13.30 3.80
CA GLU A 23 10.95 -12.59 4.68
C GLU A 23 11.14 -11.06 4.72
N GLN A 24 11.72 -10.48 3.67
CA GLN A 24 11.99 -9.04 3.60
C GLN A 24 10.71 -8.25 3.30
N VAL A 25 10.49 -7.16 4.02
CA VAL A 25 9.46 -6.17 3.67
C VAL A 25 9.98 -5.32 2.52
N LEU A 26 9.36 -5.42 1.34
CA LEU A 26 9.65 -4.61 0.16
C LEU A 26 9.00 -3.23 0.24
N ALA A 27 7.78 -3.18 0.75
CA ALA A 27 7.06 -1.94 0.99
C ALA A 27 6.06 -2.10 2.14
N GLU A 28 5.79 -1.01 2.83
CA GLU A 28 4.70 -0.90 3.79
C GLU A 28 3.95 0.41 3.63
N GLY A 29 2.67 0.39 4.00
CA GLY A 29 1.86 1.58 3.98
C GLY A 29 0.60 1.46 4.81
N ARG A 30 -0.13 2.56 4.86
CA ARG A 30 -1.42 2.64 5.52
C ARG A 30 -2.30 3.67 4.84
N VAL A 31 -3.59 3.41 4.86
CA VAL A 31 -4.65 4.37 4.56
C VAL A 31 -5.42 4.60 5.85
N GLU A 32 -5.57 5.85 6.25
CA GLU A 32 -6.25 6.28 7.47
C GLU A 32 -7.42 7.20 7.12
N ARG A 33 -8.46 7.19 7.96
CA ARG A 33 -9.69 7.99 7.78
C ARG A 33 -10.47 7.64 6.50
N ILE A 34 -10.53 6.36 6.17
CA ILE A 34 -11.44 5.86 5.12
C ILE A 34 -12.87 6.22 5.49
N GLY A 35 -13.66 6.67 4.50
CA GLY A 35 -14.99 7.25 4.67
C GLY A 35 -14.99 8.78 4.80
N GLN A 36 -13.85 9.45 4.58
CA GLN A 36 -13.70 10.90 4.73
C GLN A 36 -13.06 11.54 3.49
N GLU A 37 -13.33 12.83 3.30
CA GLU A 37 -12.75 13.67 2.22
C GLU A 37 -11.24 13.93 2.38
N ASN A 38 -10.72 13.71 3.60
CA ASN A 38 -9.33 13.97 3.96
C ASN A 38 -8.61 12.72 4.45
N ALA A 39 -8.89 11.58 3.81
CA ALA A 39 -8.15 10.35 4.05
C ALA A 39 -6.67 10.54 3.75
N ILE A 40 -5.82 9.87 4.53
CA ILE A 40 -4.37 10.00 4.43
C ILE A 40 -3.81 8.65 4.00
N ILE A 41 -3.10 8.63 2.89
CA ILE A 41 -2.32 7.48 2.46
C ILE A 41 -0.84 7.75 2.69
N THR A 42 -0.19 6.84 3.39
CA THR A 42 1.24 6.84 3.66
C THR A 42 1.87 5.58 3.07
N HIS A 43 3.01 5.72 2.40
CA HIS A 43 3.70 4.61 1.76
C HIS A 43 5.22 4.75 1.87
N GLN A 44 5.88 3.63 2.06
CA GLN A 44 7.32 3.52 2.22
C GLN A 44 7.81 2.24 1.52
N SER A 45 8.61 2.40 0.48
CA SER A 45 9.33 1.32 -0.19
C SER A 45 10.75 1.19 0.36
N THR A 46 11.32 0.00 0.38
CA THR A 46 12.71 -0.22 0.83
C THR A 46 13.68 0.67 0.03
N GLY A 47 14.51 1.43 0.72
CA GLY A 47 15.54 2.28 0.10
C GLY A 47 15.01 3.54 -0.58
N LYS A 48 13.73 3.88 -0.41
CA LYS A 48 13.13 5.13 -0.92
C LYS A 48 12.72 6.04 0.23
N GLU A 49 12.36 7.28 -0.07
CA GLU A 49 11.79 8.19 0.93
C GLU A 49 10.31 7.89 1.20
N LYS A 50 9.87 8.23 2.42
CA LYS A 50 8.48 8.10 2.82
C LYS A 50 7.63 9.13 2.10
N ILE A 51 6.48 8.71 1.59
CA ILE A 51 5.50 9.63 1.00
C ILE A 51 4.19 9.62 1.78
N SER A 52 3.51 10.76 1.76
CA SER A 52 2.17 10.95 2.32
C SER A 52 1.33 11.81 1.38
N LYS A 53 0.09 11.39 1.13
CA LYS A 53 -0.88 12.15 0.33
C LYS A 53 -2.21 12.21 1.08
N THR A 54 -2.92 13.31 0.92
CA THR A 54 -4.28 13.50 1.46
C THR A 54 -5.25 13.59 0.29
N MET A 55 -6.29 12.76 0.31
CA MET A 55 -7.33 12.75 -0.74
C MET A 55 -8.63 12.13 -0.22
N PRO A 56 -9.77 12.33 -0.92
CA PRO A 56 -10.99 11.62 -0.61
C PRO A 56 -10.84 10.12 -0.84
N ILE A 57 -11.10 9.31 0.20
CA ILE A 57 -11.20 7.85 0.10
C ILE A 57 -12.41 7.43 0.91
N LEU A 58 -13.52 7.20 0.22
CA LEU A 58 -14.82 6.95 0.85
C LEU A 58 -15.06 5.47 1.18
N GLU A 59 -14.31 4.56 0.54
CA GLU A 59 -14.53 3.12 0.64
C GLU A 59 -13.20 2.33 0.66
N HIS A 60 -13.18 1.15 1.27
CA HIS A 60 -11.97 0.31 1.38
C HIS A 60 -11.45 -0.19 0.04
N THR A 61 -12.32 -0.38 -0.96
CA THR A 61 -11.91 -0.79 -2.31
C THR A 61 -11.01 0.25 -2.95
N VAL A 62 -11.32 1.54 -2.77
CA VAL A 62 -10.48 2.66 -3.21
C VAL A 62 -9.17 2.68 -2.43
N ALA A 63 -9.21 2.46 -1.11
CA ALA A 63 -8.00 2.38 -0.29
C ALA A 63 -7.04 1.28 -0.75
N ILE A 64 -7.57 0.10 -1.09
CA ILE A 64 -6.78 -1.04 -1.59
C ILE A 64 -6.23 -0.74 -2.99
N GLN A 65 -7.05 -0.16 -3.88
CA GLN A 65 -6.61 0.24 -5.22
C GLN A 65 -5.45 1.25 -5.16
N GLU A 66 -5.54 2.27 -4.30
CA GLU A 66 -4.45 3.24 -4.10
C GLU A 66 -3.19 2.59 -3.51
N SER A 67 -3.36 1.60 -2.64
CA SER A 67 -2.23 0.83 -2.10
C SER A 67 -1.50 0.05 -3.21
N LEU A 68 -2.24 -0.61 -4.11
CA LEU A 68 -1.68 -1.31 -5.28
C LEU A 68 -1.01 -0.33 -6.25
N ASN A 69 -1.65 0.81 -6.53
CA ASN A 69 -1.10 1.85 -7.40
C ASN A 69 0.26 2.35 -6.88
N LEU A 70 0.40 2.52 -5.56
CA LEU A 70 1.65 2.92 -4.94
C LEU A 70 2.72 1.82 -5.03
N LEU A 71 2.35 0.55 -4.86
CA LEU A 71 3.27 -0.57 -5.06
C LEU A 71 3.84 -0.64 -6.49
N THR A 72 3.06 -0.21 -7.49
CA THR A 72 3.47 -0.19 -8.91
C THR A 72 3.94 1.19 -9.41
N HIS A 73 4.02 2.20 -8.54
CA HIS A 73 4.33 3.56 -8.97
C HIS A 73 5.76 3.64 -9.53
N ALA A 74 5.95 4.33 -10.67
CA ALA A 74 7.24 4.41 -11.34
C ALA A 74 8.38 4.90 -10.41
N GLU A 75 8.09 5.92 -9.60
CA GLU A 75 9.08 6.49 -8.67
C GLU A 75 9.08 5.85 -7.28
N HIS A 76 7.92 5.50 -6.73
CA HIS A 76 7.78 5.13 -5.32
C HIS A 76 7.50 3.65 -5.09
N GLY A 77 7.13 2.90 -6.13
CA GLY A 77 6.78 1.50 -6.05
C GLY A 77 7.99 0.58 -5.95
N VAL A 78 7.70 -0.71 -5.81
CA VAL A 78 8.67 -1.81 -5.62
C VAL A 78 8.49 -2.95 -6.61
N ILE A 79 7.35 -2.99 -7.29
CA ILE A 79 7.02 -3.94 -8.36
C ILE A 79 6.59 -3.16 -9.60
N LYS A 80 6.65 -3.77 -10.79
CA LYS A 80 6.26 -3.12 -12.06
C LYS A 80 4.79 -3.37 -12.40
N SER A 81 4.22 -4.46 -11.91
CA SER A 81 2.84 -4.86 -12.15
C SER A 81 2.24 -5.58 -10.95
N VAL A 82 0.92 -5.45 -10.77
CA VAL A 82 0.16 -6.21 -9.78
C VAL A 82 0.26 -7.73 -9.98
N ASN A 83 0.59 -8.18 -11.20
CA ASN A 83 0.80 -9.61 -11.50
C ASN A 83 2.05 -10.20 -10.82
N GLU A 84 2.91 -9.37 -10.22
CA GLU A 84 4.04 -9.82 -9.42
C GLU A 84 3.65 -10.18 -7.98
N ILE A 85 2.39 -9.98 -7.59
CA ILE A 85 1.84 -10.40 -6.29
C ILE A 85 1.30 -11.82 -6.43
N ASP A 86 1.84 -12.74 -5.63
CA ASP A 86 1.48 -14.16 -5.71
C ASP A 86 0.28 -14.52 -4.82
N ALA A 87 0.10 -13.82 -3.69
CA ALA A 87 -1.06 -13.97 -2.80
C ALA A 87 -1.32 -12.71 -1.96
#